data_AF-W8TJM0-F1
#
_entry.id   AF-W8TJM0-F1
#
_cell.length_a   1.000
_cell.length_b   1.000
_cell.length_c   1.000
_cell.angle_alpha   90.00
_cell.angle_beta   90.00
_cell.angle_gamma   90.00
#
_symmetry.space_group_name_H-M   'P 1'
#
loop_
_entity.id
_entity.type
_entity.pdbx_description
1 polymer ?
#
loop_
_entity_poly.entity_id
_entity_poly.type
_entity_poly.pdbx_seq_one_letter_code
_entity_poly.pdbx_strand_id
1 'polypeptide(L)'
;MQHIGRKIYYDKATGNIILDTGERTGSVISTTIDQDVTSYVTLSSRNRDSFDVIELEYGEYVNDFMSCNGYRVNPETKAIEFSYQDPDTPETPPVYQQPLSEQMAELKARQSATEIAIAQMLGM
;
A
#
# COMPACT_ATOMS: atom_id res chain seq x y z
N MET A 1 23.48 -6.94 3.12
CA MET A 1 22.34 -7.45 2.33
C MET A 1 21.42 -6.27 2.10
N GLN A 2 21.06 -5.96 0.85
CA GLN A 2 20.22 -4.79 0.57
C GLN A 2 18.74 -5.19 0.64
N HIS A 3 17.89 -4.31 1.16
CA HIS A 3 16.45 -4.44 1.24
C HIS A 3 15.84 -3.28 0.46
N ILE A 4 14.99 -3.60 -0.51
CA ILE A 4 14.32 -2.61 -1.37
C ILE A 4 12.84 -2.92 -1.28
N GLY A 5 12.06 -1.93 -0.83
CA GLY A 5 10.61 -2.04 -0.83
C GLY A 5 10.04 -2.00 -2.25
N ARG A 6 8.74 -2.23 -2.36
CA ARG A 6 8.08 -2.33 -3.66
C ARG A 6 7.77 -0.97 -4.24
N LYS A 7 7.76 -0.90 -5.57
CA LYS A 7 7.21 0.23 -6.31
C LYS A 7 5.91 -0.17 -6.96
N ILE A 8 4.89 0.66 -6.75
CA ILE A 8 3.55 0.46 -7.27
C ILE A 8 3.26 1.56 -8.27
N TYR A 9 3.31 1.21 -9.54
CA TYR A 9 2.91 2.08 -10.63
C TYR A 9 1.41 1.96 -10.84
N TYR A 10 0.72 3.08 -10.92
CA TYR A 10 -0.75 3.11 -11.03
C TYR A 10 -1.21 4.21 -11.97
N ASP A 11 -2.35 3.97 -12.62
CA ASP A 11 -3.01 4.94 -13.47
C ASP A 11 -3.60 6.07 -12.62
N LYS A 12 -3.25 7.33 -12.90
CA LYS A 12 -3.65 8.46 -12.07
C LYS A 12 -5.15 8.76 -12.11
N ALA A 13 -5.83 8.40 -13.20
CA ALA A 13 -7.25 8.70 -13.37
C ALA A 13 -8.13 7.66 -12.67
N THR A 14 -7.72 6.40 -12.71
CA THR A 14 -8.53 5.26 -12.25
C THR A 14 -8.03 4.64 -10.96
N GLY A 15 -6.76 4.85 -10.60
CA GLY A 15 -6.16 4.22 -9.43
C GLY A 15 -5.73 2.76 -9.65
N ASN A 16 -5.92 2.25 -10.88
CA ASN A 16 -5.64 0.87 -11.21
C ASN A 16 -4.13 0.61 -11.24
N ILE A 17 -3.73 -0.53 -10.68
CA ILE A 17 -2.33 -0.95 -10.66
C ILE A 17 -1.89 -1.34 -12.07
N ILE A 18 -0.77 -0.75 -12.50
CA ILE A 18 -0.13 -1.00 -13.80
C ILE A 18 1.00 -2.01 -13.64
N LEU A 19 1.81 -1.84 -12.59
CA LEU A 19 2.94 -2.68 -12.28
C LEU A 19 3.22 -2.62 -10.78
N ASP A 20 3.39 -3.78 -10.16
CA ASP A 20 4.00 -3.92 -8.83
C ASP A 20 5.33 -4.66 -9.00
N THR A 21 6.43 -4.05 -8.56
CA THR A 21 7.77 -4.66 -8.68
C THR A 21 8.04 -5.73 -7.62
N GLY A 22 7.19 -5.82 -6.59
CA GLY A 22 7.43 -6.59 -5.38
C GLY A 22 8.61 -6.06 -4.57
N GLU A 23 8.83 -6.68 -3.41
CA GLU A 23 10.01 -6.43 -2.57
C GLU A 23 11.21 -7.23 -3.06
N ARG A 24 12.41 -6.69 -2.87
CA ARG A 24 13.66 -7.31 -3.32
C ARG A 24 14.69 -7.31 -2.19
N THR A 25 15.39 -8.43 -2.02
CA THR A 25 16.46 -8.57 -1.02
C THR A 25 17.66 -9.35 -1.58
N GLY A 26 18.85 -9.14 -1.00
CA GLY A 26 20.08 -9.83 -1.41
C GLY A 26 21.08 -8.91 -2.10
N SER A 27 21.59 -9.38 -3.25
CA SER A 27 22.47 -8.62 -4.16
C SER A 27 21.65 -7.86 -5.21
N VAL A 28 20.78 -6.99 -4.72
CA VAL A 28 19.85 -6.20 -5.53
C VAL A 28 20.31 -4.74 -5.57
N ILE A 29 19.85 -3.99 -6.58
CA ILE A 29 20.14 -2.56 -6.76
C ILE A 29 18.80 -1.87 -7.02
N SER A 30 18.57 -0.74 -6.36
CA SER A 30 17.39 0.08 -6.61
C SER A 30 17.46 0.71 -8.00
N THR A 31 16.39 0.57 -8.76
CA THR A 31 16.23 1.22 -10.06
C THR A 31 15.72 2.65 -9.88
N THR A 32 15.94 3.51 -10.86
CA THR A 32 15.20 4.79 -10.94
C THR A 32 13.86 4.59 -11.64
N ILE A 33 12.95 5.54 -11.49
CA ILE A 33 11.67 5.53 -12.21
C ILE A 33 11.89 5.46 -13.72
N ASP A 34 12.83 6.24 -14.28
CA ASP A 34 13.10 6.24 -15.72
C ASP A 34 13.67 4.90 -16.21
N GLN A 35 14.49 4.25 -15.39
CA GLN A 35 14.98 2.90 -15.68
C GLN A 35 13.84 1.89 -15.72
N ASP A 36 12.91 1.96 -14.75
CA ASP A 36 11.73 1.09 -14.73
C ASP A 36 10.84 1.36 -15.96
N VAL A 37 10.55 2.63 -16.27
CA VAL A 37 9.74 3.01 -17.43
C VAL A 37 10.33 2.47 -18.72
N THR A 38 11.66 2.55 -18.87
CA THR A 38 12.36 2.02 -20.05
C THR A 38 12.36 0.48 -20.09
N SER A 39 12.48 -0.16 -18.93
CA SER A 39 12.64 -1.63 -18.83
C SER A 39 11.33 -2.39 -18.98
N TYR A 40 10.22 -1.82 -18.51
CA TYR A 40 8.91 -2.49 -18.51
C TYR A 40 8.03 -1.99 -19.66
N VAL A 41 7.69 -2.88 -20.60
CA VAL A 41 6.79 -2.56 -21.74
C VAL A 41 5.43 -2.02 -21.28
N THR A 42 4.92 -2.48 -20.13
CA THR A 42 3.66 -1.95 -19.56
C THR A 42 3.78 -0.46 -19.19
N LEU A 43 4.97 0.04 -18.86
CA LEU A 43 5.20 1.44 -18.55
C LEU A 43 5.61 2.23 -19.79
N SER A 44 6.54 1.74 -20.62
CA SER A 44 7.03 2.47 -21.80
C SER A 44 5.97 2.68 -22.89
N SER A 45 4.95 1.82 -22.94
CA SER A 45 3.83 1.96 -23.89
C SER A 45 2.79 3.00 -23.46
N ARG A 46 2.89 3.56 -22.24
CA ARG A 46 1.95 4.55 -21.70
C ARG A 46 2.52 5.96 -21.78
N ASN A 47 1.64 6.95 -21.74
CA ASN A 47 2.06 8.34 -21.54
C ASN A 47 2.61 8.47 -20.11
N ARG A 48 3.82 9.01 -19.94
CA ARG A 48 4.43 9.22 -18.62
C ARG A 48 3.56 10.05 -17.68
N ASP A 49 2.76 10.96 -18.24
CA ASP A 49 1.82 11.79 -17.50
C ASP A 49 0.50 11.10 -17.17
N SER A 50 0.25 9.86 -17.60
CA SER A 50 -0.99 9.13 -17.27
C SER A 50 -0.87 8.29 -16.00
N PHE A 51 0.34 8.05 -15.51
CA PHE A 51 0.58 7.22 -14.32
C PHE A 51 1.54 7.87 -13.34
N ASP A 52 1.53 7.37 -12.11
CA ASP A 52 2.45 7.76 -11.05
C ASP A 52 2.96 6.52 -10.32
N VAL A 53 3.84 6.72 -9.34
CA VAL A 53 4.44 5.64 -8.54
C VAL A 53 4.34 5.93 -7.05
N ILE A 54 4.06 4.89 -6.26
CA ILE A 54 4.26 4.86 -4.81
C ILE A 54 5.47 3.98 -4.55
N GLU A 55 6.48 4.53 -3.88
CA GLU A 55 7.65 3.78 -3.40
C GLU A 55 7.43 3.47 -1.92
N LEU A 56 7.31 2.18 -1.59
CA LEU A 56 7.15 1.72 -0.21
C LEU A 56 8.50 1.35 0.39
N GLU A 57 8.60 1.48 1.70
CA GLU A 57 9.73 0.93 2.46
C GLU A 57 9.67 -0.61 2.48
N TYR A 58 10.83 -1.25 2.68
CA TYR A 58 10.86 -2.71 2.78
C TYR A 58 10.07 -3.18 4.03
N GLY A 59 9.10 -4.06 3.82
CA GLY A 59 8.20 -4.59 4.84
C GLY A 59 6.96 -3.72 5.10
N GLU A 60 6.83 -2.57 4.43
CA GLU A 60 5.65 -1.72 4.57
C GLU A 60 4.41 -2.41 4.01
N TYR A 61 3.34 -2.43 4.82
CA TYR A 61 2.09 -3.15 4.53
C TYR A 61 2.24 -4.65 4.24
N VAL A 62 3.33 -5.31 4.67
CA VAL A 62 3.58 -6.74 4.36
C VAL A 62 2.39 -7.64 4.73
N ASN A 63 1.79 -7.41 5.90
CA ASN A 63 0.63 -8.19 6.35
C ASN A 63 -0.61 -7.92 5.50
N ASP A 64 -0.80 -6.69 5.04
CA ASP A 64 -1.92 -6.31 4.19
C ASP A 64 -1.79 -6.95 2.81
N PHE A 65 -0.60 -6.89 2.20
CA PHE A 65 -0.33 -7.59 0.94
C PHE A 65 -0.50 -9.11 1.05
N MET A 66 -0.16 -9.71 2.19
CA MET A 66 -0.35 -11.15 2.42
C MET A 66 -1.80 -11.57 2.63
N SER A 67 -2.66 -10.65 3.11
CA SER A 67 -4.04 -10.97 3.51
C SER A 67 -5.10 -10.43 2.55
N CYS A 68 -4.75 -9.48 1.69
CA CYS A 68 -5.70 -8.88 0.75
C CYS A 68 -6.04 -9.82 -0.41
N ASN A 69 -7.23 -9.60 -0.99
CA ASN A 69 -7.66 -10.22 -2.25
C ASN A 69 -7.42 -9.30 -3.46
N GLY A 70 -7.13 -8.02 -3.19
CA GLY A 70 -6.81 -7.02 -4.18
C GLY A 70 -6.51 -5.68 -3.53
N TYR A 71 -5.84 -4.80 -4.26
CA TYR A 71 -5.54 -3.45 -3.83
C TYR A 71 -5.56 -2.49 -5.01
N ARG A 72 -5.71 -1.20 -4.72
CA ARG A 72 -5.68 -0.11 -5.68
C ARG A 72 -5.05 1.12 -5.04
N VAL A 73 -4.80 2.14 -5.84
CA VAL A 73 -4.49 3.48 -5.32
C VAL A 73 -5.72 4.35 -5.43
N ASN A 74 -6.10 5.07 -4.39
CA ASN A 74 -7.18 6.02 -4.47
C ASN A 74 -6.74 7.26 -5.30
N PRO A 75 -7.41 7.62 -6.40
CA PRO A 75 -6.98 8.74 -7.24
C PRO A 75 -6.99 10.11 -6.54
N GLU A 76 -7.83 10.28 -5.52
CA GLU A 76 -7.99 11.54 -4.80
C GLU A 76 -6.93 11.68 -3.71
N THR A 77 -6.75 10.64 -2.89
CA THR A 77 -5.84 10.68 -1.73
C THR A 77 -4.42 10.24 -2.07
N LYS A 78 -4.24 9.53 -3.21
CA LYS A 78 -3.00 8.86 -3.62
C LYS A 78 -2.49 7.82 -2.62
N ALA A 79 -3.35 7.36 -1.72
CA ALA A 79 -3.03 6.30 -0.76
C ALA A 79 -3.41 4.92 -1.31
N ILE A 80 -2.73 3.88 -0.83
CA ILE A 80 -3.06 2.50 -1.17
C ILE A 80 -4.29 2.07 -0.36
N GLU A 81 -5.25 1.48 -1.04
CA GLU A 81 -6.42 0.84 -0.43
C GLU A 81 -6.40 -0.64 -0.73
N PHE A 82 -6.75 -1.45 0.28
CA PHE A 82 -6.78 -2.90 0.21
C PHE A 82 -8.23 -3.40 0.35
N SER A 83 -8.50 -4.53 -0.30
CA SER A 83 -9.74 -5.28 -0.15
C SER A 83 -9.43 -6.61 0.53
N TYR A 84 -10.17 -6.90 1.59
CA TYR A 84 -10.06 -8.11 2.39
C TYR A 84 -11.43 -8.79 2.36
N GLN A 85 -11.71 -9.48 1.27
CA GLN A 85 -12.96 -10.23 1.11
C GLN A 85 -12.89 -11.53 1.89
N ASP A 86 -14.02 -11.87 2.49
CA ASP A 86 -14.18 -13.13 3.17
C ASP A 86 -14.14 -14.28 2.14
N PRO A 87 -13.24 -15.27 2.31
CA PRO A 87 -13.19 -16.44 1.42
C PRO A 87 -14.51 -17.21 1.33
N ASP A 88 -15.39 -17.09 2.34
CA ASP A 88 -16.71 -17.73 2.36
C ASP A 88 -17.78 -16.93 1.59
N THR A 89 -17.49 -15.70 1.14
CA THR A 89 -18.41 -14.87 0.32
C THR A 89 -17.76 -14.22 -0.91
N PRO A 90 -17.18 -15.04 -1.82
CA PRO A 90 -16.36 -14.56 -2.94
C PRO A 90 -17.14 -13.80 -4.03
N GLU A 91 -18.48 -13.87 -4.02
CA GLU A 91 -19.32 -13.23 -5.05
C GLU A 91 -19.61 -11.75 -4.78
N THR A 92 -19.22 -11.22 -3.62
CA THR A 92 -19.40 -9.79 -3.33
C THR A 92 -18.42 -8.94 -4.15
N PRO A 93 -18.77 -7.71 -4.54
CA PRO A 93 -17.80 -6.77 -5.07
C PRO A 93 -16.75 -6.40 -4.00
N PRO A 94 -15.46 -6.22 -4.36
CA PRO A 94 -14.43 -5.85 -3.41
C PRO A 94 -14.70 -4.46 -2.81
N VAL A 95 -14.57 -4.36 -1.49
CA VAL A 95 -14.64 -3.09 -0.77
C VAL A 95 -13.21 -2.68 -0.44
N TYR A 96 -12.79 -1.55 -1.01
CA TYR A 96 -11.47 -1.00 -0.80
C TYR A 96 -11.47 -0.06 0.41
N GLN A 97 -10.51 -0.24 1.30
CA GLN A 97 -10.36 0.51 2.54
C GLN A 97 -8.88 0.75 2.84
N GLN A 98 -8.59 1.63 3.82
CA GLN A 98 -7.24 1.84 4.31
C GLN A 98 -6.58 0.54 4.80
N PRO A 99 -5.24 0.44 4.77
CA PRO A 99 -4.54 -0.75 5.25
C PRO A 99 -4.96 -1.09 6.68
N LEU A 100 -5.24 -2.37 6.96
CA LEU A 100 -5.60 -2.81 8.31
C LEU A 100 -4.48 -2.54 9.30
N SER A 101 -3.22 -2.60 8.85
CA SER A 101 -2.07 -2.20 9.67
C SER A 101 -2.16 -0.75 10.16
N GLU A 102 -2.59 0.18 9.31
CA GLU A 102 -2.81 1.59 9.70
C GLU A 102 -3.99 1.73 10.64
N GLN A 103 -5.12 1.11 10.32
CA GLN A 103 -6.32 1.17 11.16
C GLN A 103 -6.03 0.64 12.58
N MET A 104 -5.27 -0.45 12.69
CA MET A 104 -4.82 -0.99 13.97
C MET A 104 -3.86 -0.05 14.70
N ALA A 105 -2.94 0.61 14.00
CA ALA A 105 -2.02 1.56 14.59
C ALA A 105 -2.78 2.77 15.15
N GLU A 106 -3.74 3.32 14.40
CA GLU A 106 -4.59 4.42 14.83
C GLU A 106 -5.44 4.01 16.05
N LEU A 107 -6.07 2.84 16.00
CA LEU A 107 -6.90 2.33 17.10
C LEU A 107 -6.09 2.17 18.39
N LYS A 108 -4.88 1.59 18.31
CA LYS A 108 -3.98 1.45 19.46
C LYS A 108 -3.55 2.80 20.03
N ALA A 109 -3.24 3.77 19.17
CA ALA A 109 -2.88 5.12 19.60
C ALA A 109 -4.06 5.80 20.32
N ARG A 110 -5.28 5.67 19.78
CA ARG A 110 -6.49 6.20 20.39
C ARG A 110 -6.83 5.53 21.72
N GLN A 111 -6.68 4.21 21.80
CA GLN A 111 -6.87 3.45 23.04
C GLN A 111 -5.90 3.94 24.11
N SER A 112 -4.60 4.04 23.78
CA SER A 112 -3.59 4.54 24.72
C SER A 112 -3.89 5.96 25.19
N ALA A 113 -4.29 6.87 24.29
CA ALA A 113 -4.69 8.23 24.66
C ALA A 113 -5.92 8.25 25.61
N THR A 114 -6.87 7.35 25.38
CA THR A 114 -8.06 7.20 26.23
C THR A 114 -7.69 6.67 27.61
N GLU A 115 -6.82 5.66 27.68
CA GLU A 115 -6.32 5.10 28.94
C GLU A 115 -5.58 6.15 29.78
N ILE A 116 -4.75 6.99 29.14
CA ILE A 116 -4.07 8.11 29.80
C ILE A 116 -5.08 9.13 30.34
N ALA A 117 -6.08 9.51 29.54
CA ALA A 117 -7.12 10.45 29.98
C ALA A 117 -7.90 9.91 31.19
N ILE A 118 -8.23 8.61 31.18
CA ILE A 118 -8.90 7.94 32.29
C ILE A 118 -8.01 7.93 33.55
N ALA A 119 -6.72 7.59 33.41
CA ALA A 119 -5.78 7.59 34.53
C ALA A 119 -5.67 8.99 35.18
N GLN A 120 -5.55 10.03 34.36
CA GLN A 120 -5.53 11.43 34.83
C GLN A 120 -6.82 11.83 35.57
N MET A 121 -7.98 11.42 35.06
CA MET A 121 -9.27 11.66 35.74
C MET A 121 -9.39 10.92 37.07
N LEU A 122 -8.78 9.74 37.18
CA LEU A 122 -8.76 8.92 38.40
C LEU A 122 -7.62 9.30 39.36
N GLY A 123 -6.76 10.25 38.99
CA GLY A 123 -5.61 10.68 39.79
C GLY A 123 -4.52 9.60 39.94
N MET A 124 -4.43 8.68 38.98
CA MET A 124 -3.41 7.62 38.90
C MET A 124 -2.31 7.97 37.89
#